data_AF-A0A7S0HN56-F1
#
_entry.id   AF-A0A7S0HN56-F1
#
_cell.length_a   1.000
_cell.length_b   1.000
_cell.length_c   1.000
_cell.angle_alpha   90.00
_cell.angle_beta   90.00
_cell.angle_gamma   90.00
#
_symmetry.space_group_name_H-M   'P 1'
#
loop_
_entity.id
_entity.type
_entity.pdbx_description
1 polymer ?
#
loop_
_entity_poly.entity_id
_entity_poly.type
_entity_poly.pdbx_seq_one_letter_code
_entity_poly.pdbx_strand_id
1 'polypeptide(L)'
;PLNRFVMVQALLELPSSGAVIPSFSVRTAKLIRYHSAQDFSMLGLEVALLLLLFMDAIDKYLFFRNFDVSLRQSHWDLYDLFLYLLVFFIVVFRAVAVAKFAALSFDPSVRIYYNFAGAMYWYDVGEGFLALFAWFLWFRSFKFLNELSWARVILQTLLRAAGPLVGLSLSGFLLLLAFAHVGLLAFGTEIHDLRTFGVALSSCFRFIFGGMRYEEFRAAGPLLGPIFYVSFKVWMVLIMVRFFVAVLLDSYREVMQDRKDRWRFSFPPAEALASDLVAWIRGQKIKTDVNVDANDKHHFHGVKDSMLEDLAQQVDRRKREISEMDAREMYEELQGRIGKMQKHMDSK
;
A
#
# COMPACT_ATOMS: atom_id res chain seq x y z
N PRO A 1 41.81 -3.87 -3.89
CA PRO A 1 40.96 -4.41 -4.99
C PRO A 1 39.54 -4.62 -4.45
N LEU A 2 38.51 -4.32 -5.26
CA LEU A 2 37.12 -4.55 -4.87
C LEU A 2 36.82 -6.05 -4.90
N ASN A 3 36.32 -6.60 -3.79
CA ASN A 3 35.87 -7.99 -3.69
C ASN A 3 34.50 -8.14 -4.38
N ARG A 4 34.51 -8.06 -5.71
CA ARG A 4 33.35 -8.26 -6.58
C ARG A 4 33.78 -9.06 -7.80
N PHE A 5 33.00 -10.09 -8.11
CA PHE A 5 33.16 -10.86 -9.32
C PHE A 5 32.15 -10.39 -10.34
N VAL A 6 32.55 -10.44 -11.60
CA VAL A 6 31.72 -10.01 -12.73
C VAL A 6 31.59 -11.19 -13.68
N MET A 7 30.35 -11.57 -13.96
CA MET A 7 30.01 -12.50 -15.02
C MET A 7 29.51 -11.70 -16.22
N VAL A 8 30.14 -11.91 -17.37
CA VAL A 8 29.73 -11.31 -18.65
C VAL A 8 29.16 -12.41 -19.52
N GLN A 9 27.90 -12.27 -19.93
CA GLN A 9 27.24 -13.15 -20.88
C GLN A 9 26.84 -12.31 -22.10
N ALA A 10 27.40 -12.64 -23.26
CA ALA A 10 27.02 -12.08 -24.55
C ALA A 10 26.26 -13.15 -25.34
N LEU A 11 25.06 -12.81 -25.80
CA LEU A 11 24.19 -13.68 -26.58
C LEU A 11 23.86 -12.97 -27.90
N LEU A 12 24.03 -13.70 -29.00
CA LEU A 12 23.62 -13.27 -30.34
C LEU A 12 22.44 -14.14 -30.77
N GLU A 13 21.25 -13.57 -30.75
CA GLU A 13 20.05 -14.24 -31.24
C GLU A 13 19.95 -14.05 -32.75
N LEU A 14 19.71 -15.15 -33.47
CA LEU A 14 19.56 -15.19 -34.93
C LEU A 14 18.14 -15.65 -35.27
N PRO A 15 17.15 -14.75 -35.32
CA PRO A 15 15.80 -15.09 -35.77
C PRO A 15 15.81 -15.58 -37.22
N SER A 16 14.79 -16.38 -37.58
CA SER A 16 14.59 -16.88 -38.94
C SER A 16 14.38 -15.78 -40.00
N SER A 17 14.12 -14.54 -39.58
CA SER A 17 14.07 -13.36 -40.45
C SER A 17 15.45 -12.89 -40.95
N GLY A 18 16.54 -13.47 -40.47
CA GLY A 18 17.91 -13.11 -40.86
C GLY A 18 18.47 -11.89 -40.11
N ALA A 19 17.74 -11.35 -39.12
CA ALA A 19 18.25 -10.32 -38.23
C ALA A 19 19.30 -10.88 -37.27
N VAL A 20 20.16 -10.01 -36.74
CA VAL A 20 21.07 -10.34 -35.62
C VAL A 20 20.69 -9.45 -34.45
N ILE A 21 20.21 -10.06 -33.35
CA ILE A 21 19.81 -9.33 -32.15
C ILE A 21 20.86 -9.58 -31.06
N PRO A 22 21.79 -8.64 -30.84
CA PRO A 22 22.76 -8.76 -29.76
C PRO A 22 22.11 -8.43 -28.42
N SER A 23 22.34 -9.29 -27.43
CA SER A 23 22.02 -9.01 -26.03
C SER A 23 23.25 -9.29 -25.16
N PHE A 24 23.47 -8.44 -24.17
CA PHE A 24 24.55 -8.61 -23.20
C PHE A 24 23.99 -8.48 -21.79
N SER A 25 24.46 -9.33 -20.89
CA SER A 25 24.15 -9.29 -19.47
C SER A 25 25.47 -9.25 -18.69
N VAL A 26 25.67 -8.17 -17.95
CA VAL A 26 26.79 -8.03 -17.02
C VAL A 26 26.22 -8.11 -15.62
N ARG A 27 26.60 -9.15 -14.88
CA ARG A 27 26.11 -9.41 -13.53
C ARG A 27 27.28 -9.37 -12.56
N THR A 28 27.09 -8.65 -11.46
CA THR A 28 28.12 -8.54 -10.43
C THR A 28 27.63 -9.20 -9.15
N ALA A 29 28.47 -10.03 -8.54
CA ALA A 29 28.17 -10.60 -7.23
C ALA A 29 29.36 -10.50 -6.28
N LYS A 30 29.03 -10.41 -4.99
CA LYS A 30 29.99 -10.44 -3.92
C LYS A 30 30.13 -11.88 -3.41
N LEU A 31 31.02 -12.65 -4.01
CA LEU A 31 31.17 -14.08 -3.71
C LEU A 31 31.73 -14.31 -2.30
N ILE A 32 32.76 -13.56 -1.91
CA ILE A 32 33.27 -13.58 -0.54
C ILE A 32 32.52 -12.50 0.24
N ARG A 33 31.54 -12.88 1.05
CA ARG A 33 30.62 -11.90 1.65
C ARG A 33 31.23 -11.13 2.82
N TYR A 34 31.99 -11.83 3.67
CA TYR A 34 32.57 -11.30 4.90
C TYR A 34 34.10 -11.31 4.81
N HIS A 35 34.69 -10.20 4.36
CA HIS A 35 36.15 -10.05 4.27
C HIS A 35 36.63 -8.77 4.96
N SER A 36 35.97 -7.65 4.67
CA SER A 36 36.33 -6.34 5.23
C SER A 36 35.63 -6.08 6.57
N ALA A 37 36.17 -5.16 7.39
CA ALA A 37 35.54 -4.70 8.62
C ALA A 37 34.10 -4.17 8.38
N GLN A 38 33.87 -3.48 7.25
CA GLN A 38 32.54 -3.04 6.84
C GLN A 38 31.56 -4.21 6.63
N ASP A 39 32.06 -5.35 6.14
CA ASP A 39 31.24 -6.53 5.89
C ASP A 39 30.79 -7.20 7.19
N PHE A 40 31.66 -7.21 8.20
CA PHE A 40 31.31 -7.67 9.54
C PHE A 40 30.32 -6.74 10.23
N SER A 41 30.39 -5.42 9.98
CA SER A 41 29.37 -4.49 10.47
C SER A 41 28.00 -4.77 9.82
N MET A 42 27.98 -5.07 8.52
CA MET A 42 26.76 -5.47 7.81
C MET A 42 26.20 -6.80 8.34
N LEU A 43 27.07 -7.78 8.64
CA LEU A 43 26.65 -9.02 9.31
C LEU A 43 25.96 -8.74 10.65
N GLY A 44 26.51 -7.82 11.45
CA GLY A 44 25.89 -7.40 12.71
C GLY A 44 24.48 -6.86 12.52
N LEU A 45 24.26 -6.03 11.50
CA LEU A 45 22.93 -5.51 11.14
C LEU A 45 22.00 -6.62 10.63
N GLU A 46 22.48 -7.56 9.83
CA GLU A 46 21.69 -8.71 9.36
C GLU A 46 21.23 -9.58 10.53
N VAL A 47 22.13 -9.88 11.48
CA VAL A 47 21.81 -10.67 12.68
C VAL A 47 20.84 -9.91 13.60
N ALA A 48 21.06 -8.62 13.81
CA ALA A 48 20.15 -7.79 14.60
C ALA A 48 18.75 -7.74 13.98
N LEU A 49 18.63 -7.60 12.66
CA LEU A 49 17.35 -7.62 11.95
C LEU A 49 16.63 -8.97 12.13
N LEU A 50 17.34 -10.09 11.95
CA LEU A 50 16.77 -11.42 12.16
C LEU A 50 16.31 -11.62 13.61
N LEU A 51 17.08 -11.13 14.59
CA LEU A 51 16.71 -11.19 16.00
C LEU A 51 15.45 -10.37 16.29
N LEU A 52 15.35 -9.14 15.77
CA LEU A 52 14.16 -8.30 15.92
C LEU A 52 12.90 -8.96 15.33
N LEU A 53 13.02 -9.56 14.15
CA LEU A 53 11.91 -10.29 13.52
C LEU A 53 11.53 -11.54 14.30
N PHE A 54 12.52 -12.25 14.86
CA PHE A 54 12.28 -13.43 15.68
C PHE A 54 11.60 -13.09 17.01
N MET A 55 12.00 -12.00 17.67
CA MET A 55 11.31 -11.49 18.86
C MET A 55 9.85 -11.13 18.56
N ASP A 56 9.60 -10.37 17.47
CA ASP A 56 8.23 -10.04 17.04
C ASP A 56 7.39 -11.30 16.72
N ALA A 57 8.01 -12.35 16.16
CA ALA A 57 7.36 -13.62 15.91
C ALA A 57 7.01 -14.38 17.20
N ILE A 58 7.90 -14.39 18.19
CA ILE A 58 7.65 -15.00 19.51
C ILE A 58 6.53 -14.27 20.25
N ASP A 59 6.57 -12.93 20.27
CA ASP A 59 5.55 -12.13 20.95
C ASP A 59 4.16 -12.41 20.38
N LYS A 60 4.04 -12.51 19.04
CA LYS A 60 2.78 -12.90 18.38
C LYS A 60 2.39 -14.33 18.70
N TYR A 61 3.32 -15.28 18.66
CA TYR A 61 3.04 -16.67 19.00
C TYR A 61 2.51 -16.81 20.43
N LEU A 62 3.15 -16.14 21.40
CA LEU A 62 2.70 -16.10 22.79
C LEU A 62 1.33 -15.42 22.93
N PHE A 63 1.09 -14.33 22.20
CA PHE A 63 -0.20 -13.66 22.17
C PHE A 63 -1.32 -14.61 21.70
N PHE A 64 -1.13 -15.30 20.57
CA PHE A 64 -2.13 -16.25 20.07
C PHE A 64 -2.35 -17.44 21.00
N ARG A 65 -1.28 -17.95 21.63
CA ARG A 65 -1.39 -19.05 22.59
C ARG A 65 -2.15 -18.66 23.86
N ASN A 66 -1.95 -17.44 24.35
CA ASN A 66 -2.54 -16.99 25.62
C ASN A 66 -3.98 -16.49 25.47
N PHE A 67 -4.33 -15.88 24.33
CA PHE A 67 -5.65 -15.25 24.14
C PHE A 67 -6.62 -16.08 23.28
N ASP A 68 -6.20 -17.24 22.75
CA ASP A 68 -7.01 -18.17 21.93
C ASP A 68 -7.79 -17.48 20.80
N VAL A 69 -7.21 -16.40 20.26
CA VAL A 69 -7.79 -15.64 19.15
C VAL A 69 -7.34 -16.30 17.84
N SER A 70 -8.27 -16.51 16.92
CA SER A 70 -7.93 -17.01 15.59
C SER A 70 -7.05 -16.00 14.83
N LEU A 71 -5.95 -16.50 14.25
CA LEU A 71 -4.98 -15.75 13.44
C LEU A 71 -5.59 -14.92 12.29
N ARG A 72 -6.82 -15.26 11.88
CA ARG A 72 -7.48 -14.71 10.68
C ARG A 72 -8.32 -13.46 10.94
N GLN A 73 -8.49 -13.04 12.19
CA GLN A 73 -9.35 -11.89 12.50
C GLN A 73 -8.75 -10.53 12.09
N SER A 74 -7.42 -10.42 12.00
CA SER A 74 -6.72 -9.18 11.66
C SER A 74 -5.98 -9.31 10.32
N HIS A 75 -6.28 -8.43 9.37
CA HIS A 75 -5.58 -8.38 8.07
C HIS A 75 -4.06 -8.14 8.20
N TRP A 76 -3.63 -7.44 9.25
CA TRP A 76 -2.22 -7.14 9.49
C TRP A 76 -1.45 -8.36 10.01
N ASP A 77 -2.12 -9.30 10.67
CA ASP A 77 -1.45 -10.49 11.20
C ASP A 77 -1.16 -11.50 10.08
N LEU A 78 -2.06 -11.60 9.10
CA LEU A 78 -1.79 -12.36 7.86
C LEU A 78 -0.64 -11.76 7.05
N TYR A 79 -0.57 -10.43 7.01
CA TYR A 79 0.53 -9.72 6.34
C TYR A 79 1.88 -9.99 7.03
N ASP A 80 1.90 -10.01 8.35
CA ASP A 80 3.11 -10.30 9.12
C ASP A 80 3.56 -11.75 8.96
N LEU A 81 2.62 -12.71 8.90
CA LEU A 81 2.92 -14.10 8.54
C LEU A 81 3.56 -14.20 7.16
N PHE A 82 3.04 -13.47 6.17
CA PHE A 82 3.62 -13.41 4.83
C PHE A 82 5.06 -12.87 4.85
N LEU A 83 5.34 -11.82 5.64
CA LEU A 83 6.69 -11.29 5.80
C LEU A 83 7.66 -12.34 6.41
N TYR A 84 7.23 -13.10 7.41
CA TYR A 84 8.08 -14.16 7.99
C TYR A 84 8.36 -15.28 7.01
N LEU A 85 7.36 -15.68 6.23
CA LEU A 85 7.53 -16.66 5.15
C LEU A 85 8.52 -16.16 4.09
N LEU A 86 8.49 -14.86 3.76
CA LEU A 86 9.44 -14.26 2.84
C LEU A 86 10.87 -14.28 3.38
N VAL A 87 11.06 -14.01 4.67
CA VAL A 87 12.37 -14.12 5.35
C VAL A 87 12.88 -15.55 5.33
N PHE A 88 12.02 -16.53 5.58
CA PHE A 88 12.37 -17.94 5.48
C PHE A 88 12.90 -18.30 4.08
N PHE A 89 12.20 -17.87 3.01
CA PHE A 89 12.67 -18.09 1.65
C PHE A 89 14.01 -17.41 1.36
N ILE A 90 14.23 -16.18 1.86
CA ILE A 90 15.51 -15.49 1.71
C ILE A 90 16.65 -16.30 2.34
N VAL A 91 16.46 -16.83 3.54
CA VAL A 91 17.47 -17.65 4.23
C VAL A 91 17.75 -18.94 3.45
N VAL A 92 16.70 -19.62 2.95
CA VAL A 92 16.83 -20.85 2.15
C VAL A 92 17.58 -20.61 0.85
N PHE A 93 17.16 -19.64 0.03
CA PHE A 93 17.82 -19.35 -1.25
C PHE A 93 19.26 -18.86 -1.05
N ARG A 94 19.51 -18.13 0.03
CA ARG A 94 20.87 -17.72 0.39
C ARG A 94 21.74 -18.91 0.80
N ALA A 95 21.22 -19.85 1.56
CA ALA A 95 21.94 -21.09 1.89
C ALA A 95 22.23 -21.92 0.63
N VAL A 96 21.28 -22.01 -0.30
CA VAL A 96 21.48 -22.69 -1.60
C VAL A 96 22.56 -21.99 -2.43
N ALA A 97 22.56 -20.67 -2.51
CA ALA A 97 23.58 -19.91 -3.24
C ALA A 97 24.98 -20.15 -2.66
N VAL A 98 25.11 -20.13 -1.32
CA VAL A 98 26.38 -20.43 -0.63
C VAL A 98 26.81 -21.88 -0.87
N ALA A 99 25.89 -22.85 -0.81
CA ALA A 99 26.20 -24.26 -1.06
C ALA A 99 26.66 -24.50 -2.51
N LYS A 100 26.00 -23.88 -3.50
CA LYS A 100 26.40 -23.96 -4.91
C LYS A 100 27.75 -23.30 -5.15
N PHE A 101 28.05 -22.24 -4.43
CA PHE A 101 29.36 -21.59 -4.50
C PHE A 101 30.46 -22.45 -3.85
N ALA A 102 30.20 -23.03 -2.67
CA ALA A 102 31.14 -23.92 -2.00
C ALA A 102 31.47 -25.17 -2.85
N ALA A 103 30.47 -25.70 -3.56
CA ALA A 103 30.64 -26.82 -4.49
C ALA A 103 31.51 -26.50 -5.71
N LEU A 104 31.69 -25.22 -6.05
CA LEU A 104 32.56 -24.81 -7.16
C LEU A 104 34.06 -24.84 -6.78
N SER A 105 34.37 -24.84 -5.47
CA SER A 105 35.75 -24.86 -4.91
C SER A 105 36.72 -23.99 -5.71
N PHE A 106 36.36 -22.71 -5.90
CA PHE A 106 37.12 -21.80 -6.75
C PHE A 106 38.53 -21.57 -6.21
N ASP A 107 39.54 -22.04 -6.95
CA ASP A 107 40.95 -21.74 -6.70
C ASP A 107 41.48 -20.73 -7.73
N PRO A 108 41.88 -19.52 -7.31
CA PRO A 108 42.39 -18.49 -8.21
C PRO A 108 43.76 -18.84 -8.85
N SER A 109 44.48 -19.84 -8.34
CA SER A 109 45.76 -20.27 -8.89
C SER A 109 45.63 -21.18 -10.11
N VAL A 110 44.49 -21.85 -10.25
CA VAL A 110 44.24 -22.84 -11.31
C VAL A 110 43.51 -22.18 -12.49
N ARG A 111 44.13 -22.21 -13.68
CA ARG A 111 43.55 -21.65 -14.93
C ARG A 111 42.58 -22.64 -15.60
N ILE A 112 41.50 -22.98 -14.91
CA ILE A 112 40.39 -23.75 -15.48
C ILE A 112 39.12 -22.90 -15.59
N TYR A 113 38.26 -23.24 -16.55
CA TYR A 113 36.97 -22.59 -16.68
C TYR A 113 36.03 -23.09 -15.57
N TYR A 114 35.56 -22.18 -14.72
CA TYR A 114 34.53 -22.45 -13.72
C TYR A 114 33.19 -21.89 -14.20
N ASN A 115 32.14 -22.72 -14.17
CA ASN A 115 30.80 -22.29 -14.52
C ASN A 115 30.11 -21.59 -13.34
N PHE A 116 30.22 -20.26 -13.27
CA PHE A 116 29.55 -19.44 -12.24
C PHE A 116 28.06 -19.21 -12.50
N ALA A 117 27.53 -19.56 -13.68
CA ALA A 117 26.16 -19.20 -14.09
C ALA A 117 25.10 -19.72 -13.11
N GLY A 118 25.24 -20.98 -12.68
CA GLY A 118 24.31 -21.59 -11.73
C GLY A 118 24.35 -20.94 -10.35
N ALA A 119 25.55 -20.66 -9.81
CA ALA A 119 25.71 -20.01 -8.51
C ALA A 119 25.20 -18.56 -8.54
N MET A 120 25.49 -17.82 -9.61
CA MET A 120 25.01 -16.46 -9.84
C MET A 120 23.48 -16.41 -9.95
N TYR A 121 22.86 -17.36 -10.65
CA TYR A 121 21.41 -17.43 -10.76
C TYR A 121 20.73 -17.52 -9.38
N TRP A 122 21.19 -18.44 -8.51
CA TRP A 122 20.63 -18.58 -7.17
C TRP A 122 20.91 -17.37 -6.27
N TYR A 123 22.07 -16.72 -6.44
CA TYR A 123 22.37 -15.45 -5.78
C TYR A 123 21.38 -14.35 -6.19
N ASP A 124 21.14 -14.18 -7.49
CA ASP A 124 20.23 -13.16 -8.03
C ASP A 124 18.78 -13.41 -7.58
N VAL A 125 18.35 -14.68 -7.51
CA VAL A 125 17.03 -15.05 -6.94
C VAL A 125 16.93 -14.62 -5.48
N GLY A 126 17.95 -14.89 -4.67
CA GLY A 126 17.98 -14.48 -3.26
C GLY A 126 17.95 -12.96 -3.07
N GLU A 127 18.74 -12.22 -3.86
CA GLU A 127 18.73 -10.75 -3.84
C GLU A 127 17.38 -10.18 -4.33
N GLY A 128 16.72 -10.85 -5.30
CA GLY A 128 15.37 -10.52 -5.73
C GLY A 128 14.33 -10.65 -4.62
N PHE A 129 14.36 -11.74 -3.84
CA PHE A 129 13.49 -11.90 -2.67
C PHE A 129 13.81 -10.88 -1.57
N LEU A 130 15.08 -10.53 -1.35
CA LEU A 130 15.48 -9.48 -0.42
C LEU A 130 14.92 -8.11 -0.85
N ALA A 131 14.96 -7.79 -2.14
CA ALA A 131 14.38 -6.56 -2.68
C ALA A 131 12.85 -6.53 -2.49
N LEU A 132 12.17 -7.65 -2.74
CA LEU A 132 10.73 -7.77 -2.45
C LEU A 132 10.44 -7.59 -0.97
N PHE A 133 11.23 -8.20 -0.09
CA PHE A 133 11.08 -8.06 1.36
C PHE A 133 11.26 -6.61 1.81
N ALA A 134 12.28 -5.91 1.31
CA ALA A 134 12.48 -4.50 1.58
C ALA A 134 11.28 -3.64 1.11
N TRP A 135 10.73 -3.94 -0.06
CA TRP A 135 9.52 -3.27 -0.57
C TRP A 135 8.33 -3.49 0.37
N PHE A 136 8.06 -4.72 0.78
CA PHE A 136 6.98 -5.02 1.72
C PHE A 136 7.25 -4.44 3.12
N LEU A 137 8.50 -4.42 3.61
CA LEU A 137 8.81 -3.72 4.86
C LEU A 137 8.41 -2.23 4.83
N TRP A 138 8.55 -1.56 3.68
CA TRP A 138 8.01 -0.20 3.54
C TRP A 138 6.48 -0.16 3.61
N PHE A 139 5.78 -1.16 3.09
CA PHE A 139 4.31 -1.25 3.25
C PHE A 139 3.89 -1.49 4.70
N ARG A 140 4.69 -2.21 5.50
CA ARG A 140 4.44 -2.35 6.95
C ARG A 140 4.34 -0.98 7.63
N SER A 141 5.06 0.03 7.15
CA SER A 141 4.98 1.40 7.67
C SER A 141 3.58 2.02 7.56
N PHE A 142 2.73 1.57 6.62
CA PHE A 142 1.33 2.03 6.52
C PHE A 142 0.49 1.68 7.75
N LYS A 143 0.86 0.64 8.51
CA LYS A 143 0.20 0.32 9.79
C LYS A 143 0.27 1.51 10.76
N PHE A 144 1.45 2.13 10.85
CA PHE A 144 1.67 3.30 11.70
C PHE A 144 1.06 4.58 11.10
N LEU A 145 0.96 4.67 9.77
CA LEU A 145 0.29 5.80 9.12
C LEU A 145 -1.20 5.88 9.47
N ASN A 146 -1.87 4.76 9.78
CA ASN A 146 -3.27 4.79 10.21
C ASN A 146 -3.47 5.47 11.58
N GLU A 147 -2.42 5.57 12.39
CA GLU A 147 -2.45 6.27 13.68
C GLU A 147 -2.44 7.79 13.49
N LEU A 148 -1.81 8.29 12.42
CA LEU A 148 -1.77 9.71 12.09
C LEU A 148 -3.14 10.20 11.60
N SER A 149 -3.63 11.30 12.18
CA SER A 149 -4.97 11.85 11.94
C SER A 149 -5.22 12.22 10.46
N TRP A 150 -4.25 12.87 9.81
CA TRP A 150 -4.32 13.29 8.41
C TRP A 150 -4.22 12.12 7.42
N ALA A 151 -3.30 11.18 7.67
CA ALA A 151 -3.10 10.02 6.79
C ALA A 151 -4.29 9.07 6.85
N ARG A 152 -4.96 8.97 8.01
CA ARG A 152 -6.22 8.23 8.16
C ARG A 152 -7.33 8.79 7.27
N VAL A 153 -7.39 10.11 7.05
CA VAL A 153 -8.38 10.70 6.12
C VAL A 153 -8.14 10.17 4.71
N ILE A 154 -6.90 10.28 4.22
CA ILE A 154 -6.51 9.84 2.87
C ILE A 154 -6.72 8.32 2.69
N LEU A 155 -6.38 7.52 3.71
CA LEU A 155 -6.56 6.08 3.63
C LEU A 155 -8.04 5.70 3.60
N GLN A 156 -8.88 6.35 4.42
CA GLN A 156 -10.32 6.08 4.42
C GLN A 156 -11.01 6.55 3.13
N THR A 157 -10.60 7.67 2.55
CA THR A 157 -11.13 8.11 1.24
C THR A 157 -10.80 7.10 0.16
N LEU A 158 -9.56 6.57 0.15
CA LEU A 158 -9.15 5.54 -0.80
C LEU A 158 -9.90 4.22 -0.59
N LEU A 159 -10.06 3.78 0.66
CA LEU A 159 -10.82 2.57 1.00
C LEU A 159 -12.30 2.68 0.62
N ARG A 160 -12.91 3.86 0.83
CA ARG A 160 -14.28 4.14 0.41
C ARG A 160 -14.43 4.15 -1.11
N ALA A 161 -13.47 4.78 -1.80
CA ALA A 161 -13.43 4.84 -3.26
C ALA A 161 -13.11 3.48 -3.92
N ALA A 162 -12.55 2.52 -3.18
CA ALA A 162 -12.01 1.28 -3.74
C ALA A 162 -13.04 0.48 -4.54
N GLY A 163 -14.28 0.37 -4.06
CA GLY A 163 -15.34 -0.37 -4.77
C GLY A 163 -15.63 0.20 -6.16
N PRO A 164 -16.07 1.48 -6.26
CA PRO A 164 -16.27 2.15 -7.54
C PRO A 164 -15.02 2.20 -8.43
N LEU A 165 -13.83 2.41 -7.84
CA LEU A 165 -12.56 2.45 -8.58
C LEU A 165 -12.19 1.11 -9.20
N VAL A 166 -12.48 -0.01 -8.54
CA VAL A 166 -12.24 -1.35 -9.11
C VAL A 166 -13.12 -1.57 -10.34
N GLY A 167 -14.40 -1.18 -10.28
CA GLY A 167 -15.30 -1.26 -11.44
C GLY A 167 -14.84 -0.38 -12.61
N LEU A 168 -14.44 0.86 -12.32
CA LEU A 168 -13.88 1.77 -13.33
C LEU A 168 -12.55 1.24 -13.90
N SER A 169 -11.68 0.68 -13.06
CA SER A 169 -10.41 0.09 -13.50
C SER A 169 -10.63 -1.13 -14.39
N LEU A 170 -11.62 -1.97 -14.08
CA LEU A 170 -11.94 -3.14 -14.89
C LEU A 170 -12.48 -2.74 -16.27
N SER A 171 -13.41 -1.79 -16.32
CA SER A 171 -13.95 -1.29 -17.61
C SER A 171 -12.88 -0.57 -18.44
N GLY A 172 -12.05 0.27 -17.81
CA GLY A 172 -10.91 0.92 -18.45
C GLY A 172 -9.86 -0.07 -18.95
N PHE A 173 -9.61 -1.15 -18.21
CA PHE A 173 -8.68 -2.20 -18.62
C PHE A 173 -9.20 -2.99 -19.83
N LEU A 174 -10.49 -3.31 -19.91
CA LEU A 174 -11.09 -3.92 -21.10
C LEU A 174 -10.97 -3.02 -22.33
N LEU A 175 -11.19 -1.71 -22.14
CA LEU A 175 -11.02 -0.73 -23.21
C LEU A 175 -9.55 -0.62 -23.66
N LEU A 176 -8.61 -0.62 -22.70
CA LEU A 176 -7.18 -0.66 -22.97
C LEU A 176 -6.79 -1.91 -23.77
N LEU A 177 -7.33 -3.09 -23.41
CA LEU A 177 -7.10 -4.34 -24.14
C LEU A 177 -7.61 -4.25 -25.58
N ALA A 178 -8.79 -3.65 -25.80
CA ALA A 178 -9.32 -3.42 -27.13
C ALA A 178 -8.38 -2.53 -27.97
N PHE A 179 -7.92 -1.41 -27.41
CA PHE A 179 -6.96 -0.53 -28.09
C PHE A 179 -5.60 -1.19 -28.32
N ALA A 180 -5.10 -1.99 -27.38
CA ALA A 180 -3.85 -2.73 -27.56
C ALA A 180 -3.99 -3.78 -28.68
N HIS A 181 -5.14 -4.45 -28.77
CA HIS A 181 -5.42 -5.43 -29.81
C HIS A 181 -5.55 -4.78 -31.19
N VAL A 182 -6.35 -3.71 -31.31
CA VAL A 182 -6.48 -2.95 -32.56
C VAL A 182 -5.15 -2.33 -32.96
N GLY A 183 -4.39 -1.77 -32.01
CA GLY A 183 -3.08 -1.18 -32.26
C GLY A 183 -2.05 -2.19 -32.76
N LEU A 184 -2.04 -3.40 -32.21
CA LEU A 184 -1.21 -4.51 -32.69
C LEU A 184 -1.56 -4.89 -34.13
N LEU A 185 -2.85 -5.02 -34.45
CA LEU A 185 -3.28 -5.41 -35.80
C LEU A 185 -3.07 -4.31 -36.84
N ALA A 186 -3.28 -3.04 -36.46
CA ALA A 186 -3.19 -1.91 -37.37
C ALA A 186 -1.76 -1.40 -37.58
N PHE A 187 -0.93 -1.41 -36.52
CA PHE A 187 0.36 -0.74 -36.50
C PHE A 187 1.52 -1.61 -36.00
N GLY A 188 1.30 -2.90 -35.73
CA GLY A 188 2.32 -3.79 -35.15
C GLY A 188 3.54 -4.02 -36.06
N THR A 189 3.42 -3.81 -37.37
CA THR A 189 4.53 -3.93 -38.33
C THR A 189 5.39 -2.67 -38.42
N GLU A 190 4.77 -1.50 -38.24
CA GLU A 190 5.41 -0.18 -38.42
C GLU A 190 5.92 0.40 -37.09
N ILE A 191 5.17 0.21 -36.00
CA ILE A 191 5.44 0.83 -34.71
C ILE A 191 6.00 -0.21 -33.74
N HIS A 192 7.25 0.00 -33.32
CA HIS A 192 7.96 -0.89 -32.40
C HIS A 192 7.22 -1.10 -31.06
N ASP A 193 6.55 -0.08 -30.57
CA ASP A 193 5.79 -0.11 -29.32
C ASP A 193 4.53 -0.98 -29.38
N LEU A 194 4.07 -1.36 -30.58
CA LEU A 194 2.85 -2.14 -30.80
C LEU A 194 3.13 -3.52 -31.43
N ARG A 195 4.40 -3.97 -31.46
CA ARG A 195 4.83 -5.19 -32.17
C ARG A 195 4.33 -6.54 -31.63
N THR A 196 4.09 -6.63 -30.33
CA THR A 196 3.57 -7.85 -29.68
C THR A 196 2.49 -7.45 -28.69
N PHE A 197 1.56 -8.35 -28.41
CA PHE A 197 0.43 -8.03 -27.53
C PHE A 197 0.86 -7.54 -26.15
N GLY A 198 1.86 -8.19 -25.53
CA GLY A 198 2.36 -7.77 -24.21
C GLY A 198 3.05 -6.40 -24.24
N VAL A 199 3.88 -6.14 -25.26
CA VAL A 199 4.53 -4.82 -25.43
C VAL A 199 3.48 -3.76 -25.74
N ALA A 200 2.53 -4.04 -26.63
CA ALA A 200 1.42 -3.15 -26.99
C ALA A 200 0.58 -2.77 -25.77
N LEU A 201 0.22 -3.73 -24.92
CA LEU A 201 -0.51 -3.48 -23.67
C LEU A 201 0.28 -2.54 -22.74
N SER A 202 1.57 -2.81 -22.54
CA SER A 202 2.44 -1.95 -21.72
C SER A 202 2.62 -0.55 -22.33
N SER A 203 2.66 -0.45 -23.66
CA SER A 203 2.74 0.81 -24.40
C SER A 203 1.45 1.59 -24.30
N CYS A 204 0.28 0.95 -24.36
CA CYS A 204 -1.00 1.61 -24.12
C CYS A 204 -1.08 2.22 -22.72
N PHE A 205 -0.56 1.55 -21.68
CA PHE A 205 -0.42 2.16 -20.35
C PHE A 205 0.50 3.38 -20.37
N ARG A 206 1.65 3.29 -21.06
CA ARG A 206 2.56 4.43 -21.23
C ARG A 206 1.90 5.58 -21.98
N PHE A 207 1.08 5.31 -22.99
CA PHE A 207 0.38 6.32 -23.79
C PHE A 207 -0.62 7.15 -22.99
N ILE A 208 -1.19 6.60 -21.91
CA ILE A 208 -2.08 7.35 -21.01
C ILE A 208 -1.34 8.49 -20.32
N PHE A 209 -0.12 8.25 -19.82
CA PHE A 209 0.64 9.19 -19.00
C PHE A 209 1.78 9.91 -19.74
N GLY A 210 2.57 9.17 -20.50
CA GLY A 210 3.71 9.65 -21.28
C GLY A 210 3.35 10.20 -22.66
N GLY A 211 2.09 10.05 -23.07
CA GLY A 211 1.58 10.54 -24.34
C GLY A 211 1.93 9.68 -25.55
N MET A 212 1.32 10.00 -26.69
CA MET A 212 1.56 9.37 -27.99
C MET A 212 2.16 10.38 -28.96
N ARG A 213 3.13 9.96 -29.76
CA ARG A 213 3.73 10.78 -30.83
C ARG A 213 2.84 10.72 -32.07
N TYR A 214 2.23 11.84 -32.45
CA TYR A 214 1.26 11.86 -33.54
C TYR A 214 1.89 11.51 -34.89
N GLU A 215 3.14 11.91 -35.09
CA GLU A 215 3.89 11.77 -36.33
C GLU A 215 4.07 10.29 -36.70
N GLU A 216 4.30 9.42 -35.72
CA GLU A 216 4.52 7.99 -35.94
C GLU A 216 3.25 7.26 -36.34
N PHE A 217 2.12 7.58 -35.69
CA PHE A 217 0.83 7.02 -36.05
C PHE A 217 0.38 7.52 -37.43
N ARG A 218 0.62 8.79 -37.76
CA ARG A 218 0.30 9.34 -39.08
C ARG A 218 1.17 8.74 -40.19
N ALA A 219 2.45 8.50 -39.91
CA ALA A 219 3.37 7.86 -40.86
C ALA A 219 2.99 6.39 -41.12
N ALA A 220 2.61 5.65 -40.07
CA ALA A 220 2.17 4.26 -40.21
C ALA A 220 0.82 4.12 -40.94
N GLY A 221 -0.08 5.09 -40.79
CA GLY A 221 -1.37 5.08 -41.46
C GLY A 221 -1.94 6.49 -41.64
N PRO A 222 -2.00 7.03 -42.88
CA PRO A 222 -2.47 8.39 -43.12
C PRO A 222 -3.90 8.67 -42.64
N LEU A 223 -4.77 7.65 -42.66
CA LEU A 223 -6.17 7.75 -42.21
C LEU A 223 -6.39 7.08 -40.85
N LEU A 224 -6.00 5.82 -40.71
CA LEU A 224 -6.27 5.03 -39.50
C LEU A 224 -5.45 5.53 -38.29
N GLY A 225 -4.24 6.06 -38.52
CA GLY A 225 -3.37 6.60 -37.50
C GLY A 225 -3.98 7.77 -36.73
N PRO A 226 -4.39 8.86 -37.40
CA PRO A 226 -5.08 9.97 -36.76
C PRO A 226 -6.38 9.56 -36.06
N ILE A 227 -7.17 8.65 -36.64
CA ILE A 227 -8.41 8.14 -36.03
C ILE A 227 -8.10 7.40 -34.71
N PHE A 228 -7.12 6.49 -34.73
CA PHE A 228 -6.67 5.78 -33.55
C PHE A 228 -6.14 6.74 -32.47
N TYR A 229 -5.31 7.70 -32.88
CA TYR A 229 -4.73 8.71 -31.99
C TYR A 229 -5.80 9.53 -31.26
N VAL A 230 -6.76 10.09 -32.02
CA VAL A 230 -7.82 10.92 -31.47
C VAL A 230 -8.77 10.09 -30.61
N SER A 231 -9.20 8.92 -31.09
CA SER A 231 -10.11 8.05 -30.33
C SER A 231 -9.48 7.58 -29.01
N PHE A 232 -8.22 7.17 -29.01
CA PHE A 232 -7.52 6.78 -27.79
C PHE A 232 -7.43 7.96 -26.80
N LYS A 233 -7.05 9.16 -27.25
CA LYS A 233 -7.01 10.34 -26.37
C LYS A 233 -8.37 10.70 -25.80
N VAL A 234 -9.42 10.65 -26.59
CA VAL A 234 -10.78 10.96 -26.11
C VAL A 234 -11.23 9.92 -25.08
N TRP A 235 -11.13 8.63 -25.40
CA TRP A 235 -11.65 7.58 -24.53
C TRP A 235 -10.78 7.29 -23.30
N MET A 236 -9.47 7.12 -23.49
CA MET A 236 -8.57 6.71 -22.41
C MET A 236 -8.03 7.88 -21.59
N VAL A 237 -7.79 9.04 -22.21
CA VAL A 237 -7.21 10.19 -21.49
C VAL A 237 -8.31 11.14 -21.02
N LEU A 238 -9.17 11.63 -21.91
CA LEU A 238 -10.18 12.62 -21.52
C LEU A 238 -11.32 12.00 -20.71
N ILE A 239 -11.89 10.89 -21.15
CA ILE A 239 -13.03 10.25 -20.46
C ILE A 239 -12.51 9.50 -19.23
N MET A 240 -11.74 8.42 -19.41
CA MET A 240 -11.35 7.55 -18.31
C MET A 240 -10.66 8.29 -17.15
N VAL A 241 -9.60 9.09 -17.41
CA VAL A 241 -8.90 9.81 -16.32
C VAL A 241 -9.83 10.79 -15.59
N ARG A 242 -10.72 11.50 -16.30
CA ARG A 242 -11.67 12.41 -15.64
C ARG A 242 -12.69 11.65 -14.79
N PHE A 243 -13.13 10.48 -15.22
CA PHE A 243 -13.98 9.62 -14.39
C PHE A 243 -13.24 9.13 -13.13
N PHE A 244 -11.95 8.76 -13.24
CA PHE A 244 -11.13 8.41 -12.07
C PHE A 244 -11.05 9.56 -11.06
N VAL A 245 -10.80 10.78 -11.56
CA VAL A 245 -10.76 11.99 -10.72
C VAL A 245 -12.12 12.27 -10.08
N ALA A 246 -13.22 12.13 -10.84
CA ALA A 246 -14.57 12.40 -10.33
C ALA A 246 -14.95 11.45 -9.19
N VAL A 247 -14.70 10.14 -9.34
CA VAL A 247 -14.99 9.13 -8.31
C VAL A 247 -14.17 9.38 -7.05
N LEU A 248 -12.87 9.69 -7.21
CA LEU A 248 -12.00 10.03 -6.08
C LEU A 248 -12.47 11.29 -5.35
N LEU A 249 -12.88 12.31 -6.09
CA LEU A 249 -13.35 13.58 -5.53
C LEU A 249 -14.67 13.42 -4.78
N ASP A 250 -15.57 12.56 -5.29
CA ASP A 250 -16.84 12.25 -4.65
C ASP A 250 -16.62 11.53 -3.31
N SER A 251 -15.81 10.46 -3.31
CA SER A 251 -15.42 9.75 -2.07
C SER A 251 -14.68 10.65 -1.09
N TYR A 252 -13.86 11.58 -1.58
CA TYR A 252 -13.20 12.58 -0.73
C TYR A 252 -14.21 13.51 -0.04
N ARG A 253 -15.23 13.98 -0.78
CA ARG A 253 -16.29 14.84 -0.24
C ARG A 253 -17.12 14.12 0.81
N GLU A 254 -17.48 12.85 0.59
CA GLU A 254 -18.22 12.04 1.57
C GLU A 254 -17.46 11.92 2.89
N VAL A 255 -16.20 11.46 2.86
CA VAL A 255 -15.40 11.29 4.09
C VAL A 255 -15.15 12.62 4.78
N MET A 256 -15.06 13.72 4.02
CA MET A 256 -14.93 15.05 4.61
C MET A 256 -16.23 15.53 5.26
N GLN A 257 -17.39 15.19 4.71
CA GLN A 257 -18.69 15.48 5.32
C GLN A 257 -18.88 14.70 6.63
N ASP A 258 -18.59 13.38 6.63
CA ASP A 258 -18.64 12.54 7.84
C ASP A 258 -17.72 13.04 8.97
N ARG A 259 -16.68 13.79 8.59
CA ARG A 259 -15.70 14.37 9.53
C ARG A 259 -15.93 15.83 9.86
N LYS A 260 -16.77 16.58 9.14
CA LYS A 260 -17.11 17.97 9.48
C LYS A 260 -17.71 18.08 10.87
N ASP A 261 -18.42 17.04 11.32
CA ASP A 261 -18.96 16.96 12.68
C ASP A 261 -17.86 16.79 13.75
N ARG A 262 -16.66 16.31 13.37
CA ARG A 262 -15.50 16.14 14.27
C ARG A 262 -14.44 17.24 14.13
N TRP A 263 -14.27 17.80 12.93
CA TRP A 263 -13.24 18.79 12.62
C TRP A 263 -13.87 19.91 11.79
N ARG A 264 -14.05 21.09 12.41
CA ARG A 264 -14.66 22.26 11.76
C ARG A 264 -13.84 22.86 10.60
N PHE A 265 -12.57 22.46 10.43
CA PHE A 265 -11.66 23.06 9.45
C PHE A 265 -11.22 22.07 8.36
N SER A 266 -11.11 22.60 7.14
CA SER A 266 -10.89 21.87 5.89
C SER A 266 -9.50 21.20 5.77
N PHE A 267 -8.56 21.56 6.64
CA PHE A 267 -7.24 20.97 6.81
C PHE A 267 -6.90 21.00 8.30
N PRO A 268 -6.24 19.98 8.87
CA PRO A 268 -5.69 20.10 10.21
C PRO A 268 -4.71 21.30 10.20
N PRO A 269 -4.87 22.31 11.06
CA PRO A 269 -3.91 23.40 11.14
C PRO A 269 -2.51 22.82 11.40
N ALA A 270 -1.45 23.49 10.95
CA ALA A 270 -0.08 23.03 11.18
C ALA A 270 0.20 22.74 12.67
N GLU A 271 -0.51 23.45 13.55
CA GLU A 271 -0.53 23.25 15.00
C GLU A 271 -1.08 21.87 15.41
N ALA A 272 -2.13 21.37 14.75
CA ALA A 272 -2.69 20.03 15.00
C ALA A 272 -1.76 18.92 14.50
N LEU A 273 -1.08 19.14 13.36
CA LEU A 273 -0.05 18.22 12.87
C LEU A 273 1.15 18.17 13.81
N ALA A 274 1.59 19.33 14.30
CA ALA A 274 2.68 19.43 15.26
C ALA A 274 2.31 18.79 16.61
N SER A 275 1.07 18.99 17.10
CA SER A 275 0.61 18.37 18.34
C SER A 275 0.53 16.84 18.23
N ASP A 276 0.08 16.31 17.09
CA ASP A 276 0.01 14.87 16.86
C ASP A 276 1.40 14.24 16.73
N LEU A 277 2.34 14.93 16.07
CA LEU A 277 3.75 14.52 16.00
C LEU A 277 4.40 14.52 17.39
N VAL A 278 4.14 15.54 18.20
CA VAL A 278 4.64 15.62 19.57
C VAL A 278 4.01 14.55 20.46
N ALA A 279 2.70 14.28 20.31
CA ALA A 279 2.01 13.22 21.05
C ALA A 279 2.54 11.81 20.69
N TRP A 280 2.80 11.57 19.40
CA TRP A 280 3.41 10.34 18.91
C TRP A 280 4.84 10.16 19.43
N ILE A 281 5.69 11.20 19.36
CA ILE A 281 7.07 11.17 19.88
C ILE A 281 7.09 10.94 21.41
N ARG A 282 6.12 11.51 22.15
CA ARG A 282 6.00 11.31 23.60
C ARG A 282 5.38 9.96 23.99
N GLY A 283 4.97 9.13 23.02
CA GLY A 283 4.33 7.83 23.29
C GLY A 283 3.01 7.95 24.07
N GLN A 284 2.40 9.15 24.12
CA GLN A 284 1.11 9.33 24.76
C GLN A 284 0.03 8.83 23.80
N LYS A 285 -0.63 7.73 24.17
CA LYS A 285 -1.94 7.39 23.58
C LYS A 285 -2.83 8.61 23.73
N ILE A 286 -3.23 9.22 22.62
CA ILE A 286 -4.27 10.24 22.62
C ILE A 286 -5.50 9.58 23.26
N LYS A 287 -5.77 9.91 24.52
CA LYS A 287 -7.00 9.52 25.19
C LYS A 287 -8.11 10.25 24.44
N THR A 288 -8.89 9.49 23.68
CA THR A 288 -10.28 9.87 23.45
C THR A 288 -10.95 9.85 24.81
N ASP A 289 -11.08 11.01 25.44
CA ASP A 289 -11.89 11.17 26.65
C ASP A 289 -13.35 10.94 26.27
N VAL A 290 -13.77 9.68 26.31
CA VAL A 290 -15.15 9.34 26.63
C VAL A 290 -15.21 9.36 28.15
N ASN A 291 -15.57 10.50 28.72
CA ASN A 291 -16.02 10.57 30.10
C ASN A 291 -17.36 9.84 30.18
N VAL A 292 -17.30 8.54 30.54
CA VAL A 292 -18.39 7.93 31.30
C VAL A 292 -18.02 8.20 32.75
N ASP A 293 -18.74 9.12 33.39
CA ASP A 293 -18.62 9.38 34.82
C ASP A 293 -18.82 8.08 35.59
N ALA A 294 -17.71 7.52 36.04
CA ALA A 294 -17.67 6.39 36.95
C ALA A 294 -17.63 6.93 38.38
N ASN A 295 -18.72 7.56 38.81
CA ASN A 295 -18.90 7.91 40.22
C ASN A 295 -20.34 7.62 40.66
N ASP A 296 -20.63 6.32 40.76
CA ASP A 296 -21.52 5.77 41.79
C ASP A 296 -21.45 4.24 41.69
N LYS A 297 -20.45 3.66 42.37
CA LYS A 297 -20.33 2.21 42.57
C LYS A 297 -20.39 1.88 44.05
N HIS A 298 -21.40 2.36 44.75
CA HIS A 298 -21.89 1.70 45.95
C HIS A 298 -23.39 1.97 46.07
N HIS A 299 -24.14 0.92 46.42
CA HIS A 299 -25.61 0.85 46.48
C HIS A 299 -26.29 0.56 45.14
N PHE A 300 -26.46 -0.72 44.80
CA PHE A 300 -27.74 -1.39 45.01
C PHE A 300 -27.68 -2.83 44.48
N HIS A 301 -27.73 -3.79 45.40
CA HIS A 301 -28.25 -5.11 45.09
C HIS A 301 -29.77 -4.97 44.93
N GLY A 302 -30.27 -5.26 43.73
CA GLY A 302 -31.67 -5.62 43.48
C GLY A 302 -32.68 -4.48 43.42
N VAL A 303 -32.88 -3.88 42.23
CA VAL A 303 -34.18 -3.34 41.80
C VAL A 303 -34.33 -3.46 40.26
N LYS A 304 -35.18 -4.41 39.87
CA LYS A 304 -36.07 -4.58 38.69
C LYS A 304 -35.65 -4.12 37.28
N ASP A 305 -35.63 -5.10 36.37
CA ASP A 305 -35.70 -4.98 34.90
C ASP A 305 -36.83 -4.06 34.40
N SER A 306 -37.91 -3.90 35.17
CA SER A 306 -39.03 -3.01 34.83
C SER A 306 -38.65 -1.52 34.84
N MET A 307 -37.63 -1.09 35.61
CA MET A 307 -37.16 0.30 35.57
C MET A 307 -36.25 0.56 34.37
N LEU A 308 -35.52 -0.46 33.89
CA LEU A 308 -34.70 -0.37 32.69
C LEU A 308 -35.56 -0.32 31.42
N GLU A 309 -36.66 -1.07 31.38
CA GLU A 309 -37.66 -0.96 30.31
C GLU A 309 -38.35 0.40 30.29
N ASP A 310 -38.69 0.95 31.47
CA ASP A 310 -39.34 2.26 31.56
C ASP A 310 -38.38 3.40 31.17
N LEU A 311 -37.08 3.29 31.54
CA LEU A 311 -36.05 4.22 31.06
C LEU A 311 -35.81 4.10 29.56
N ALA A 312 -35.78 2.89 29.01
CA ALA A 312 -35.60 2.66 27.57
C ALA A 312 -36.76 3.25 26.77
N GLN A 313 -38.01 3.08 27.25
CA GLN A 313 -39.18 3.68 26.64
C GLN A 313 -39.19 5.21 26.75
N GLN A 314 -38.73 5.78 27.87
CA GLN A 314 -38.60 7.23 28.02
C GLN A 314 -37.51 7.81 27.11
N VAL A 315 -36.39 7.12 26.94
CA VAL A 315 -35.30 7.52 26.03
C VAL A 315 -35.75 7.46 24.57
N ASP A 316 -36.50 6.43 24.19
CA ASP A 316 -37.01 6.31 22.82
C ASP A 316 -38.13 7.31 22.51
N ARG A 317 -39.00 7.65 23.48
CA ARG A 317 -39.95 8.77 23.33
C ARG A 317 -39.22 10.09 23.14
N ARG A 318 -38.22 10.37 23.99
CA ARG A 318 -37.43 11.61 23.87
C ARG A 318 -36.65 11.69 22.56
N LYS A 319 -36.13 10.58 22.04
CA LYS A 319 -35.46 10.57 20.73
C LYS A 319 -36.40 10.89 19.58
N ARG A 320 -37.66 10.44 19.65
CA ARG A 320 -38.67 10.77 18.63
C ARG A 320 -39.11 12.23 18.72
N GLU A 321 -39.34 12.73 19.93
CA GLU A 321 -39.62 14.15 20.17
C GLU A 321 -38.48 15.04 19.63
N ILE A 322 -37.22 14.68 19.87
CA ILE A 322 -36.06 15.42 19.35
C ILE A 322 -35.93 15.33 17.82
N SER A 323 -36.38 14.24 17.18
CA SER A 323 -36.34 14.12 15.72
C SER A 323 -37.44 14.90 15.01
N GLU A 324 -38.53 15.22 15.72
CA GLU A 324 -39.67 15.97 15.19
C GLU A 324 -39.58 17.48 15.46
N MET A 325 -38.64 17.92 16.31
CA MET A 325 -38.42 19.34 16.61
C MET A 325 -37.70 20.06 15.46
N ASP A 326 -38.29 21.17 15.02
CA ASP A 326 -37.71 22.02 13.98
C ASP A 326 -36.46 22.77 14.51
N ALA A 327 -35.49 23.08 13.64
CA ALA A 327 -34.15 23.55 14.03
C ALA A 327 -34.15 24.82 14.91
N ARG A 328 -35.25 25.58 14.89
CA ARG A 328 -35.46 26.78 15.70
C ARG A 328 -35.84 26.48 17.15
N GLU A 329 -36.65 25.46 17.40
CA GLU A 329 -37.07 25.05 18.75
C GLU A 329 -35.91 24.41 19.52
N MET A 330 -35.08 23.63 18.82
CA MET A 330 -33.86 23.03 19.39
C MET A 330 -32.87 24.10 19.90
N TYR A 331 -32.82 25.26 19.23
CA TYR A 331 -31.95 26.37 19.61
C TYR A 331 -32.44 27.09 20.88
N GLU A 332 -33.76 27.25 21.03
CA GLU A 332 -34.37 27.86 22.23
C GLU A 332 -34.22 26.97 23.47
N GLU A 333 -34.36 25.65 23.31
CA GLU A 333 -34.19 24.71 24.43
C GLU A 333 -32.73 24.63 24.91
N LEU A 334 -31.77 24.67 23.98
CA LEU A 334 -30.34 24.75 24.29
C LEU A 334 -29.99 26.05 25.05
N GLN A 335 -30.53 27.20 24.60
CA GLN A 335 -30.36 28.48 25.31
C GLN A 335 -30.95 28.43 26.73
N GLY A 336 -32.12 27.82 26.90
CA GLY A 336 -32.75 27.63 28.21
C GLY A 336 -31.92 26.76 29.16
N ARG A 337 -31.28 25.70 28.64
CA ARG A 337 -30.40 24.82 29.41
C ARG A 337 -29.09 25.50 29.80
N ILE A 338 -28.49 26.26 28.89
CA ILE A 338 -27.29 27.05 29.17
C ILE A 338 -27.58 28.08 30.27
N GLY A 339 -28.73 28.77 30.19
CA GLY A 339 -29.15 29.73 31.22
C GLY A 339 -29.40 29.09 32.60
N LYS A 340 -29.96 27.87 32.64
CA LYS A 340 -30.13 27.11 33.90
C LYS A 340 -28.78 26.66 34.49
N MET A 341 -27.84 26.21 33.65
CA MET A 341 -26.50 25.85 34.10
C MET A 341 -25.70 27.06 34.61
N GLN A 342 -25.83 28.22 33.96
CA GLN A 342 -25.23 29.46 34.45
C GLN A 342 -25.79 29.86 35.81
N LYS A 343 -27.13 29.83 36.01
CA LYS A 343 -27.74 30.07 37.33
C LYS A 343 -27.28 29.08 38.40
N HIS A 344 -26.96 27.84 38.03
CA HIS A 344 -26.45 26.85 38.97
C HIS A 344 -24.97 27.07 39.32
N MET A 345 -24.15 27.52 38.36
CA MET A 345 -22.76 27.91 38.60
C MET A 345 -22.66 29.21 39.41
N ASP A 346 -23.55 30.17 39.21
CA ASP A 346 -23.57 31.43 39.97
C ASP A 346 -24.14 31.27 41.40
N SER A 347 -24.77 30.12 41.71
CA SER A 347 -25.31 29.80 43.05
C SER A 347 -24.36 28.98 43.94
N LYS A 348 -23.16 28.66 43.44
CA LYS A 348 -22.05 28.06 44.19
C LYS A 348 -20.91 29.07 44.30
#